data_AF-A0A522E357-F1
#
_entry.id   AF-A0A522E357-F1
#
_cell.length_a   1.000
_cell.length_b   1.000
_cell.length_c   1.000
_cell.angle_alpha   90.00
_cell.angle_beta   90.00
_cell.angle_gamma   90.00
#
_symmetry.space_group_name_H-M   'P 1'
#
loop_
_entity.id
_entity.type
_entity.pdbx_description
1 polymer ?
#
loop_
_entity_poly.entity_id
_entity_poly.type
_entity_poly.pdbx_seq_one_letter_code
_entity_poly.pdbx_strand_id
1 'polypeptide(L)'
;MKKDILRLCAVAVIVGFLVSPVAPVFAEERASGTATGTTGGTGQTPSAAERRAQELREQELRAKREAGVICTTDVKLCHDGSYVGRVSPRCEFAACPAEKKREENRQATGTKREEVRTKTEELKQKREEKQKEQRENRIKRIRNEVDRMIRRFNAAIERLEKLAGRIESRIAKLKSEGINTSEAEKHLSDARAKIATAKDNISKLPGLVEEALKAENIKSAFENARQLINGTKESIRAAHASLVKAINNLKPGFNKPRATSTPTTTPQ
;
A
#
# COMPACT_ATOMS: atom_id res chain seq x y z
N MET A 1 -32.46 -27.28 -6.26
CA MET A 1 -33.37 -27.73 -5.18
C MET A 1 -32.56 -27.98 -3.93
N LYS A 2 -32.95 -27.37 -2.80
CA LYS A 2 -32.45 -27.53 -1.42
C LYS A 2 -31.10 -26.82 -1.13
N LYS A 3 -30.96 -25.83 -0.24
CA LYS A 3 -31.85 -25.26 0.79
C LYS A 3 -31.35 -23.86 1.16
N ASP A 4 -32.13 -22.85 0.82
CA ASP A 4 -32.27 -21.60 1.58
C ASP A 4 -33.26 -21.86 2.72
N ILE A 5 -32.79 -22.21 3.92
CA ILE A 5 -33.61 -22.25 5.14
C ILE A 5 -32.67 -22.00 6.32
N LEU A 6 -32.51 -20.74 6.75
CA LEU A 6 -32.59 -20.32 8.16
C LEU A 6 -32.33 -18.81 8.25
N ARG A 7 -33.42 -18.06 8.06
CA ARG A 7 -33.58 -16.73 8.64
C ARG A 7 -34.34 -16.89 9.96
N LEU A 8 -34.03 -16.00 10.90
CA LEU A 8 -34.85 -15.55 12.03
C LEU A 8 -34.87 -16.36 13.35
N CYS A 9 -34.78 -15.56 14.42
CA CYS A 9 -35.26 -15.78 15.80
C CYS A 9 -34.34 -16.52 16.78
N ALA A 10 -33.55 -15.76 17.55
CA ALA A 10 -33.31 -16.06 18.97
C ALA A 10 -32.89 -14.79 19.72
N VAL A 11 -33.91 -14.07 20.21
CA VAL A 11 -33.79 -13.21 21.40
C VAL A 11 -33.59 -14.14 22.59
N ALA A 12 -32.48 -14.01 23.31
CA ALA A 12 -32.33 -14.59 24.64
C ALA A 12 -31.44 -13.69 25.49
N VAL A 13 -32.11 -13.00 26.41
CA VAL A 13 -31.63 -12.31 27.59
C VAL A 13 -30.73 -13.24 28.42
N ILE A 14 -29.52 -12.81 28.76
CA ILE A 14 -28.80 -13.31 29.94
C ILE A 14 -28.32 -12.12 30.76
N VAL A 15 -28.86 -12.09 31.96
CA VAL A 15 -28.59 -11.19 33.08
C VAL A 15 -27.30 -11.62 33.78
N GLY A 16 -26.48 -10.64 34.17
CA GLY A 16 -25.78 -10.64 35.45
C GLY A 16 -24.35 -11.20 35.47
N PHE A 17 -23.37 -10.30 35.67
CA PHE A 17 -22.31 -10.40 36.69
C PHE A 17 -21.46 -9.11 36.61
N LEU A 18 -21.57 -8.24 37.62
CA LEU A 18 -20.49 -8.00 38.59
C LEU A 18 -19.11 -7.83 37.94
N VAL A 19 -18.62 -6.58 37.89
CA VAL A 19 -17.38 -6.14 38.53
C VAL A 19 -17.20 -4.64 38.26
N SER A 20 -17.10 -3.88 39.34
CA SER A 20 -16.83 -2.45 39.39
C SER A 20 -15.46 -2.09 38.80
N PRO A 21 -15.32 -0.97 38.06
CA PRO A 21 -14.04 -0.34 37.83
C PRO A 21 -13.67 0.57 39.01
N VAL A 22 -12.70 0.12 39.80
CA VAL A 22 -11.93 0.90 40.77
C VAL A 22 -11.08 1.92 39.99
N ALA A 23 -11.26 3.20 40.27
CA ALA A 23 -10.35 4.26 39.88
C ALA A 23 -9.57 4.74 41.11
N PRO A 24 -8.25 4.95 41.01
CA PRO A 24 -7.56 5.90 41.86
C PRO A 24 -6.88 6.96 41.01
N VAL A 25 -7.41 8.19 41.06
CA VAL A 25 -6.69 9.42 40.75
C VAL A 25 -6.90 10.32 41.97
N PHE A 26 -5.89 10.37 42.84
CA PHE A 26 -5.82 11.27 43.98
C PHE A 26 -4.45 11.97 43.94
N ALA A 27 -4.44 13.16 43.35
CA ALA A 27 -3.50 14.24 43.64
C ALA A 27 -4.23 15.13 44.65
N GLU A 28 -3.75 15.27 45.88
CA GLU A 28 -2.71 16.21 46.35
C GLU A 28 -3.41 17.32 47.15
N GLU A 29 -2.75 17.70 48.25
CA GLU A 29 -2.92 18.93 49.03
C GLU A 29 -3.81 18.86 50.29
N ARG A 30 -3.14 18.57 51.41
CA ARG A 30 -3.52 19.14 52.72
C ARG A 30 -2.27 19.43 53.54
N ALA A 31 -2.12 20.71 53.82
CA ALA A 31 -1.19 21.30 54.73
C ALA A 31 -1.46 20.93 56.20
N SER A 32 -0.49 21.35 57.02
CA SER A 32 -0.51 21.58 58.47
C SER A 32 -0.53 20.38 59.42
N GLY A 33 0.69 20.03 59.87
CA GLY A 33 0.94 19.31 61.11
C GLY A 33 2.15 19.92 61.81
N THR A 34 1.91 20.92 62.67
CA THR A 34 2.87 21.47 63.63
C THR A 34 3.19 20.43 64.69
N ALA A 35 4.46 20.05 64.83
CA ALA A 35 4.98 19.38 66.02
C ALA A 35 6.27 20.07 66.44
N THR A 36 6.11 20.94 67.45
CA THR A 36 7.16 21.51 68.28
C THR A 36 7.83 20.40 69.10
N GLY A 37 9.16 20.34 69.03
CA GLY A 37 9.98 19.40 69.78
C GLY A 37 11.43 19.90 69.85
N THR A 38 11.61 21.01 70.57
CA THR A 38 12.90 21.58 70.94
C THR A 38 13.62 20.68 71.94
N THR A 39 14.77 20.12 71.57
CA THR A 39 15.88 19.93 72.51
C THR A 39 17.20 20.25 71.80
N GLY A 40 17.92 21.21 72.40
CA GLY A 40 19.12 21.81 71.85
C GLY A 40 20.30 20.86 71.85
N GLY A 41 21.00 20.85 70.72
CA GLY A 41 22.42 20.57 70.61
C GLY A 41 22.90 21.37 69.42
N THR A 42 23.67 22.43 69.66
CA THR A 42 24.35 23.20 68.61
C THR A 42 25.45 22.33 67.97
N GLY A 43 25.04 21.35 67.18
CA GLY A 43 25.87 20.75 66.14
C GLY A 43 25.60 21.52 64.86
N GLN A 44 26.52 22.39 64.46
CA GLN A 44 26.48 22.98 63.12
C GLN A 44 26.41 21.83 62.11
N THR A 45 25.30 21.69 61.39
CA THR A 45 25.18 20.70 60.33
C THR A 45 26.00 21.21 59.14
N PRO A 46 26.97 20.44 58.62
CA PRO A 46 27.80 20.90 57.51
C PRO A 46 26.94 21.13 56.26
N SER A 47 27.25 22.19 55.51
CA SER A 47 26.61 22.55 54.25
C SER A 47 26.78 21.44 53.20
N ALA A 48 25.92 21.40 52.18
CA ALA A 48 26.01 20.39 51.11
C ALA A 48 27.36 20.41 50.36
N ALA A 49 28.04 21.57 50.33
CA ALA A 49 29.39 21.70 49.79
C ALA A 49 30.45 21.09 50.72
N GLU A 50 30.34 21.29 52.04
CA GLU A 50 31.25 20.72 53.04
C GLU A 50 31.10 19.20 53.15
N ARG A 51 29.89 18.66 53.00
CA ARG A 51 29.66 17.21 52.96
C ARG A 51 30.33 16.56 51.74
N ARG A 52 30.20 17.16 50.55
CA ARG A 52 30.90 16.68 49.34
C ARG A 52 32.43 16.77 49.48
N ALA A 53 32.93 17.83 50.12
CA ALA A 53 34.36 17.98 50.38
C ALA A 53 34.89 16.97 51.42
N GLN A 54 34.09 16.66 52.45
CA GLN A 54 34.39 15.60 53.42
C GLN A 54 34.33 14.21 52.77
N GLU A 55 33.34 13.93 51.93
CA GLU A 55 33.22 12.67 51.18
C GLU A 55 34.41 12.45 50.24
N LEU A 56 34.84 13.48 49.50
CA LEU A 56 36.03 13.39 48.65
C LEU A 56 37.31 13.15 49.45
N ARG A 57 37.48 13.85 50.60
CA ARG A 57 38.63 13.61 51.50
C ARG A 57 38.59 12.20 52.10
N GLU A 58 37.43 11.70 52.46
CA GLU A 58 37.26 10.32 52.94
C GLU A 58 37.52 9.31 51.82
N GLN A 59 37.11 9.58 50.58
CA GLN A 59 37.41 8.77 49.41
C GLN A 59 38.91 8.76 49.11
N GLU A 60 39.59 9.91 49.18
CA GLU A 60 41.04 10.00 49.03
C GLU A 60 41.78 9.24 50.14
N LEU A 61 41.32 9.34 51.39
CA LEU A 61 41.90 8.61 52.52
C LEU A 61 41.67 7.09 52.40
N ARG A 62 40.50 6.66 51.93
CA ARG A 62 40.21 5.25 51.64
C ARG A 62 41.07 4.75 50.48
N ALA A 63 41.18 5.51 49.39
CA ALA A 63 42.05 5.17 48.25
C ALA A 63 43.52 5.06 48.66
N LYS A 64 44.01 5.96 49.52
CA LYS A 64 45.37 5.90 50.08
C LYS A 64 45.58 4.68 50.98
N ARG A 65 44.58 4.31 51.79
CA ARG A 65 44.64 3.10 52.64
C ARG A 65 44.61 1.81 51.83
N GLU A 66 43.82 1.77 50.77
CA GLU A 66 43.71 0.61 49.87
C GLU A 66 44.93 0.44 48.95
N ALA A 67 45.57 1.55 48.55
CA ALA A 67 46.80 1.55 47.74
C ALA A 67 48.05 1.06 48.51
N GLY A 68 48.01 1.07 49.85
CA GLY A 68 49.14 0.67 50.71
C GLY A 68 49.19 -0.82 51.06
N VAL A 69 48.18 -1.62 50.68
CA VAL A 69 48.15 -3.06 50.99
C VAL A 69 49.02 -3.82 49.99
N ILE A 70 50.12 -4.41 50.47
CA ILE A 70 51.01 -5.26 49.67
C ILE A 70 50.56 -6.71 49.81
N CYS A 71 50.21 -7.35 48.69
CA CYS A 71 49.77 -8.74 48.65
C CYS A 71 50.92 -9.71 48.34
N THR A 72 50.78 -10.97 48.76
CA THR A 72 51.74 -12.04 48.43
C THR A 72 51.76 -12.34 46.93
N THR A 73 52.91 -12.75 46.41
CA THR A 73 53.15 -13.05 44.98
C THR A 73 52.64 -14.43 44.56
N ASP A 74 51.44 -14.81 45.00
CA ASP A 74 50.82 -16.08 44.61
C ASP A 74 50.19 -15.96 43.22
N VAL A 75 50.24 -17.05 42.46
CA VAL A 75 49.70 -17.11 41.11
C VAL A 75 48.70 -18.27 40.99
N LYS A 76 47.54 -18.01 40.40
CA LYS A 76 46.53 -19.03 40.07
C LYS A 76 46.50 -19.27 38.56
N LEU A 77 46.49 -20.54 38.16
CA LEU A 77 46.29 -20.95 36.77
C LEU A 77 44.79 -20.96 36.45
N CYS A 78 44.41 -20.20 35.42
CA CYS A 78 43.06 -20.19 34.86
C CYS A 78 42.86 -21.37 33.89
N HIS A 79 41.60 -21.75 33.65
CA HIS A 79 41.23 -22.80 32.69
C HIS A 79 41.74 -22.54 31.26
N ASP A 80 41.89 -21.27 30.87
CA ASP A 80 42.41 -20.87 29.56
C ASP A 80 43.95 -20.91 29.47
N GLY A 81 44.65 -21.43 30.50
CA GLY A 81 46.11 -21.53 30.55
C GLY A 81 46.84 -20.23 30.94
N SER A 82 46.11 -19.17 31.27
CA SER A 82 46.66 -17.88 31.73
C SER A 82 46.88 -17.86 33.25
N TYR A 83 47.79 -17.01 33.71
CA TYR A 83 48.17 -16.87 35.11
C TYR A 83 47.68 -15.52 35.67
N VAL A 84 47.02 -15.54 36.84
CA VAL A 84 46.53 -14.34 37.51
C VAL A 84 47.07 -14.24 38.94
N GLY A 85 47.47 -13.04 39.34
CA GLY A 85 47.95 -12.73 40.69
C GLY A 85 46.86 -12.18 41.62
N ARG A 86 47.23 -11.97 42.89
CA ARG A 86 46.38 -11.31 43.89
C ARG A 86 46.36 -9.80 43.67
N VAL A 87 45.20 -9.17 43.92
CA VAL A 87 45.01 -7.71 43.78
C VAL A 87 44.51 -7.13 45.10
N SER A 88 45.09 -6.00 45.51
CA SER A 88 44.68 -5.21 46.67
C SER A 88 43.26 -4.65 46.46
N PRO A 89 42.44 -4.47 47.51
CA PRO A 89 42.77 -4.35 48.95
C PRO A 89 42.56 -5.62 49.80
N ARG A 90 41.96 -6.68 49.24
CA ARG A 90 41.68 -7.95 49.95
C ARG A 90 42.63 -9.10 49.59
N CYS A 91 43.59 -8.86 48.69
CA CYS A 91 44.53 -9.88 48.22
C CYS A 91 43.86 -11.13 47.65
N GLU A 92 42.72 -10.95 46.98
CA GLU A 92 42.02 -12.00 46.24
C GLU A 92 42.58 -12.10 44.82
N PHE A 93 42.53 -13.29 44.20
CA PHE A 93 42.98 -13.47 42.82
C PHE A 93 42.12 -12.66 41.85
N ALA A 94 42.75 -11.98 40.89
CA ALA A 94 42.02 -11.28 39.83
C ALA A 94 41.15 -12.26 39.00
N ALA A 95 40.02 -11.77 38.49
CA ALA A 95 39.19 -12.54 37.56
C ALA A 95 39.99 -12.94 36.30
N CYS A 96 39.76 -14.16 35.82
CA CYS A 96 40.46 -14.69 34.65
C CYS A 96 40.13 -13.87 33.39
N PRO A 97 41.09 -13.66 32.48
CA PRO A 97 40.90 -12.80 31.31
C PRO A 97 39.79 -13.28 30.36
N ALA A 98 39.55 -14.59 30.26
CA ALA A 98 38.44 -15.10 29.45
C ALA A 98 37.07 -14.81 30.06
N GLU A 99 36.95 -14.70 31.38
CA GLU A 99 35.69 -14.35 32.05
C GLU A 99 35.32 -12.90 31.76
N LYS A 100 36.30 -11.99 31.81
CA LYS A 100 36.12 -10.58 31.41
C LYS A 100 35.70 -10.46 29.95
N LYS A 101 36.39 -11.18 29.05
CA LYS A 101 36.06 -11.22 27.62
C LYS A 101 34.66 -11.82 27.36
N ARG A 102 34.24 -12.82 28.14
CA ARG A 102 32.89 -13.40 28.06
C ARG A 102 31.81 -12.40 28.49
N GLU A 103 32.06 -11.61 29.54
CA GLU A 103 31.13 -10.58 30.01
C GLU A 103 31.03 -9.41 29.02
N GLU A 104 32.16 -8.92 28.51
CA GLU A 104 32.21 -7.91 27.43
C GLU A 104 31.48 -8.41 26.17
N ASN A 105 31.69 -9.67 25.78
CA ASN A 105 30.96 -10.29 24.67
C ASN A 105 29.47 -10.42 24.97
N ARG A 106 29.06 -10.69 26.22
CA ARG A 106 27.65 -10.76 26.62
C ARG A 106 26.97 -9.40 26.52
N GLN A 107 27.64 -8.34 26.96
CA GLN A 107 27.15 -6.96 26.86
C GLN A 107 27.11 -6.52 25.39
N ALA A 108 28.18 -6.77 24.62
CA ALA A 108 28.24 -6.45 23.20
C ALA A 108 27.23 -7.23 22.35
N THR A 109 26.88 -8.46 22.73
CA THR A 109 25.83 -9.23 22.04
C THR A 109 24.43 -8.79 22.45
N GLY A 110 24.23 -8.34 23.70
CA GLY A 110 23.00 -7.71 24.16
C GLY A 110 22.65 -6.45 23.38
N THR A 111 23.61 -5.50 23.30
CA THR A 111 23.42 -4.22 22.60
C THR A 111 23.20 -4.41 21.09
N LYS A 112 23.99 -5.29 20.43
CA LYS A 112 23.78 -5.65 19.03
C LYS A 112 22.41 -6.30 18.78
N ARG A 113 21.92 -7.12 19.71
CA ARG A 113 20.60 -7.76 19.59
C ARG A 113 19.48 -6.73 19.69
N GLU A 114 19.60 -5.73 20.55
CA GLU A 114 18.64 -4.62 20.66
C GLU A 114 18.69 -3.71 19.43
N GLU A 115 19.87 -3.42 18.90
CA GLU A 115 20.07 -2.67 17.66
C GLU A 115 19.46 -3.40 16.45
N VAL A 116 19.64 -4.72 16.35
CA VAL A 116 19.02 -5.51 15.28
C VAL A 116 17.51 -5.55 15.43
N ARG A 117 16.99 -5.64 16.65
CA ARG A 117 15.53 -5.59 16.92
C ARG A 117 14.93 -4.27 16.47
N THR A 118 15.51 -3.15 16.90
CA THR A 118 15.04 -1.79 16.52
C THR A 118 15.11 -1.57 15.01
N LYS A 119 16.23 -1.91 14.36
CA LYS A 119 16.36 -1.86 12.90
C LYS A 119 15.36 -2.75 12.17
N THR A 120 15.05 -3.93 12.71
CA THR A 120 14.07 -4.84 12.12
C THR A 120 12.66 -4.26 12.17
N GLU A 121 12.27 -3.65 13.30
CA GLU A 121 10.97 -2.97 13.42
C GLU A 121 10.87 -1.74 12.52
N GLU A 122 11.91 -0.91 12.44
CA GLU A 122 11.95 0.21 11.51
C GLU A 122 11.81 -0.23 10.04
N LEU A 123 12.49 -1.33 9.66
CA LEU A 123 12.40 -1.85 8.30
C LEU A 123 11.01 -2.43 8.01
N LYS A 124 10.36 -3.06 8.99
CA LYS A 124 8.96 -3.52 8.86
C LYS A 124 8.03 -2.34 8.63
N GLN A 125 8.13 -1.29 9.45
CA GLN A 125 7.33 -0.08 9.31
C GLN A 125 7.55 0.59 7.94
N LYS A 126 8.82 0.77 7.53
CA LYS A 126 9.16 1.32 6.21
C LYS A 126 8.65 0.45 5.06
N ARG A 127 8.60 -0.87 5.21
CA ARG A 127 8.05 -1.78 4.20
C ARG A 127 6.53 -1.62 4.10
N GLU A 128 5.83 -1.56 5.21
CA GLU A 128 4.38 -1.37 5.24
C GLU A 128 3.96 -0.01 4.67
N GLU A 129 4.68 1.05 5.03
CA GLU A 129 4.49 2.39 4.47
C GLU A 129 4.73 2.40 2.96
N LYS A 130 5.87 1.86 2.50
CA LYS A 130 6.17 1.73 1.07
C LYS A 130 5.14 0.88 0.34
N GLN A 131 4.62 -0.17 0.95
CA GLN A 131 3.57 -1.00 0.34
C GLN A 131 2.26 -0.22 0.16
N LYS A 132 1.85 0.57 1.17
CA LYS A 132 0.67 1.45 1.08
C LYS A 132 0.87 2.53 0.03
N GLU A 133 2.02 3.19 0.04
CA GLU A 133 2.37 4.23 -0.94
C GLU A 133 2.41 3.66 -2.37
N GLN A 134 3.03 2.49 -2.56
CA GLN A 134 3.05 1.80 -3.84
C GLN A 134 1.64 1.40 -4.30
N ARG A 135 0.77 0.97 -3.39
CA ARG A 135 -0.62 0.64 -3.70
C ARG A 135 -1.37 1.88 -4.18
N GLU A 136 -1.26 3.00 -3.47
CA GLU A 136 -1.89 4.27 -3.89
C GLU A 136 -1.36 4.78 -5.23
N ASN A 137 -0.04 4.78 -5.41
CA ASN A 137 0.58 5.19 -6.67
C ASN A 137 0.16 4.29 -7.83
N ARG A 138 0.01 2.98 -7.59
CA ARG A 138 -0.52 2.04 -8.59
C ARG A 138 -1.98 2.34 -8.93
N ILE A 139 -2.81 2.64 -7.92
CA ILE A 139 -4.22 3.03 -8.13
C ILE A 139 -4.30 4.32 -8.97
N LYS A 140 -3.51 5.35 -8.64
CA LYS A 140 -3.45 6.61 -9.40
C LYS A 140 -3.08 6.36 -10.87
N ARG A 141 -2.06 5.54 -11.12
CA ARG A 141 -1.65 5.16 -12.49
C ARG A 141 -2.77 4.46 -13.26
N ILE A 142 -3.48 3.53 -12.61
CA ILE A 142 -4.59 2.79 -13.23
C ILE A 142 -5.73 3.74 -13.61
N ARG A 143 -6.15 4.63 -12.70
CA ARG A 143 -7.21 5.61 -12.99
C ARG A 143 -6.85 6.49 -14.20
N ASN A 144 -5.64 7.06 -14.18
CA ASN A 144 -5.16 7.90 -15.27
C ASN A 144 -5.11 7.15 -16.61
N GLU A 145 -4.71 5.87 -16.60
CA GLU A 145 -4.65 5.06 -17.81
C GLU A 145 -6.05 4.73 -18.35
N VAL A 146 -6.99 4.37 -17.47
CA VAL A 146 -8.38 4.10 -17.84
C VAL A 146 -9.05 5.36 -18.40
N ASP A 147 -8.87 6.51 -17.75
CA ASP A 147 -9.43 7.78 -18.21
C ASP A 147 -8.89 8.18 -19.58
N ARG A 148 -7.57 8.05 -19.78
CA ARG A 148 -6.93 8.29 -21.08
C ARG A 148 -7.53 7.37 -22.15
N MET A 149 -7.81 6.13 -21.81
CA MET A 149 -8.37 5.15 -22.73
C MET A 149 -9.83 5.46 -23.09
N ILE A 150 -10.67 5.80 -22.10
CA ILE A 150 -12.07 6.20 -22.29
C ILE A 150 -12.14 7.42 -23.20
N ARG A 151 -11.32 8.45 -22.95
CA ARG A 151 -11.23 9.65 -23.79
C ARG A 151 -10.91 9.30 -25.25
N ARG A 152 -9.95 8.40 -25.47
CA ARG A 152 -9.56 7.96 -26.83
C ARG A 152 -10.67 7.17 -27.53
N PHE A 153 -11.36 6.28 -26.81
CA PHE A 153 -12.47 5.51 -27.38
C PHE A 153 -13.67 6.38 -27.71
N ASN A 154 -14.04 7.31 -26.83
CA ASN A 154 -15.12 8.26 -27.10
C ASN A 154 -14.82 9.12 -28.33
N ALA A 155 -13.59 9.64 -28.44
CA ALA A 155 -13.18 10.39 -29.62
C ALA A 155 -13.19 9.53 -30.91
N ALA A 156 -12.88 8.23 -30.81
CA ALA A 156 -12.98 7.33 -31.95
C ALA A 156 -14.43 7.08 -32.37
N ILE A 157 -15.32 6.87 -31.40
CA ILE A 157 -16.76 6.71 -31.65
C ILE A 157 -17.35 7.95 -32.31
N GLU A 158 -17.03 9.14 -31.81
CA GLU A 158 -17.51 10.40 -32.39
C GLU A 158 -17.09 10.54 -33.87
N ARG A 159 -15.85 10.16 -34.21
CA ARG A 159 -15.38 10.14 -35.60
C ARG A 159 -16.15 9.13 -36.47
N LEU A 160 -16.45 7.95 -35.93
CA LEU A 160 -17.24 6.93 -36.63
C LEU A 160 -18.68 7.40 -36.85
N GLU A 161 -19.29 8.08 -35.88
CA GLU A 161 -20.64 8.64 -36.00
C GLU A 161 -20.71 9.75 -37.04
N LYS A 162 -19.73 10.65 -37.04
CA LYS A 162 -19.60 11.68 -38.09
C LYS A 162 -19.46 11.05 -39.47
N LEU A 163 -18.68 9.97 -39.61
CA LEU A 163 -18.55 9.24 -40.87
C LEU A 163 -19.87 8.56 -41.27
N ALA A 164 -20.56 7.92 -40.32
CA ALA A 164 -21.86 7.30 -40.55
C ALA A 164 -22.87 8.34 -41.06
N GLY A 165 -22.95 9.52 -40.44
CA GLY A 165 -23.85 10.60 -40.91
C GLY A 165 -23.51 11.12 -42.32
N ARG A 166 -22.22 11.18 -42.68
CA ARG A 166 -21.79 11.53 -44.05
C ARG A 166 -22.21 10.47 -45.07
N ILE A 167 -22.10 9.19 -44.72
CA ILE A 167 -22.58 8.08 -45.56
C ILE A 167 -24.12 8.14 -45.66
N GLU A 168 -24.79 8.44 -44.55
CA GLU A 168 -26.18 8.91 -44.41
C GLU A 168 -26.62 9.79 -45.58
N SER A 169 -26.02 10.97 -45.61
CA SER A 169 -26.28 11.99 -46.61
C SER A 169 -25.97 11.51 -48.04
N ARG A 170 -24.90 10.72 -48.22
CA ARG A 170 -24.53 10.21 -49.55
C ARG A 170 -25.53 9.19 -50.07
N ILE A 171 -26.02 8.28 -49.23
CA ILE A 171 -27.06 7.30 -49.57
C ILE A 171 -28.34 8.04 -49.99
N ALA A 172 -28.77 9.06 -49.23
CA ALA A 172 -29.96 9.84 -49.57
C ALA A 172 -29.88 10.48 -50.97
N LYS A 173 -28.72 11.06 -51.32
CA LYS A 173 -28.48 11.62 -52.66
C LYS A 173 -28.49 10.56 -53.77
N LEU A 174 -27.91 9.39 -53.51
CA LEU A 174 -27.88 8.28 -54.49
C LEU A 174 -29.27 7.66 -54.70
N LYS A 175 -30.12 7.63 -53.67
CA LYS A 175 -31.52 7.21 -53.80
C LYS A 175 -32.32 8.12 -54.72
N SER A 176 -32.13 9.44 -54.65
CA SER A 176 -32.78 10.37 -55.59
C SER A 176 -32.29 10.21 -57.03
N GLU A 177 -31.08 9.67 -57.22
CA GLU A 177 -30.51 9.34 -58.54
C GLU A 177 -30.95 7.95 -59.06
N GLY A 178 -31.80 7.22 -58.31
CA GLY A 178 -32.27 5.88 -58.69
C GLY A 178 -31.20 4.79 -58.60
N ILE A 179 -30.10 5.04 -57.88
CA ILE A 179 -29.00 4.09 -57.71
C ILE A 179 -29.30 3.13 -56.57
N ASN A 180 -29.05 1.83 -56.76
CA ASN A 180 -29.24 0.82 -55.73
C ASN A 180 -28.28 1.04 -54.55
N THR A 181 -28.83 1.32 -53.35
CA THR A 181 -28.06 1.55 -52.11
C THR A 181 -28.23 0.45 -51.06
N SER A 182 -28.94 -0.64 -51.37
CA SER A 182 -29.36 -1.67 -50.40
C SER A 182 -28.19 -2.27 -49.60
N GLU A 183 -27.07 -2.64 -50.25
CA GLU A 183 -25.93 -3.23 -49.55
C GLU A 183 -25.21 -2.25 -48.63
N ALA A 184 -25.15 -0.98 -49.02
CA ALA A 184 -24.53 0.06 -48.20
C ALA A 184 -25.35 0.33 -46.93
N GLU A 185 -26.68 0.27 -47.02
CA GLU A 185 -27.58 0.40 -45.87
C GLU A 185 -27.40 -0.74 -44.86
N LYS A 186 -27.21 -1.97 -45.34
CA LYS A 186 -26.91 -3.12 -44.47
C LYS A 186 -25.62 -2.89 -43.68
N HIS A 187 -24.53 -2.54 -44.38
CA HIS A 187 -23.24 -2.28 -43.72
C HIS A 187 -23.27 -1.07 -42.77
N LEU A 188 -24.11 -0.07 -43.05
CA LEU A 188 -24.30 1.07 -42.17
C LEU A 188 -25.04 0.67 -40.88
N SER A 189 -26.07 -0.17 -41.00
CA SER A 189 -26.76 -0.76 -39.85
C SER A 189 -25.79 -1.58 -38.98
N ASP A 190 -24.98 -2.44 -39.60
CA ASP A 190 -23.95 -3.23 -38.89
C ASP A 190 -22.96 -2.33 -38.15
N ALA A 191 -22.49 -1.26 -38.81
CA ALA A 191 -21.57 -0.31 -38.20
C ALA A 191 -22.20 0.38 -36.98
N ARG A 192 -23.47 0.80 -37.07
CA ARG A 192 -24.21 1.40 -35.96
C ARG A 192 -24.40 0.45 -34.79
N ALA A 193 -24.73 -0.81 -35.06
CA ALA A 193 -24.85 -1.83 -34.03
C ALA A 193 -23.52 -2.00 -33.28
N LYS A 194 -22.39 -2.07 -34.01
CA LYS A 194 -21.06 -2.18 -33.39
C LYS A 194 -20.65 -0.93 -32.61
N ILE A 195 -21.03 0.27 -33.07
CA ILE A 195 -20.83 1.53 -32.32
C ILE A 195 -21.62 1.51 -31.02
N ALA A 196 -22.88 1.06 -31.04
CA ALA A 196 -23.71 0.94 -29.84
C ALA A 196 -23.09 -0.04 -28.82
N THR A 197 -22.66 -1.22 -29.27
CA THR A 197 -21.94 -2.19 -28.40
C THR A 197 -20.67 -1.58 -27.80
N ALA A 198 -19.91 -0.80 -28.57
CA ALA A 198 -18.71 -0.12 -28.05
C ALA A 198 -19.06 0.91 -26.97
N LYS A 199 -20.15 1.68 -27.13
CA LYS A 199 -20.63 2.63 -26.11
C LYS A 199 -21.05 1.93 -24.83
N ASP A 200 -21.78 0.82 -24.95
CA ASP A 200 -22.24 0.04 -23.80
C ASP A 200 -21.07 -0.59 -23.02
N ASN A 201 -20.02 -1.00 -23.72
CA ASN A 201 -18.83 -1.51 -23.05
C ASN A 201 -18.04 -0.39 -22.36
N ILE A 202 -18.01 0.81 -22.94
CA ILE A 202 -17.35 1.97 -22.30
C ILE A 202 -18.11 2.41 -21.04
N SER A 203 -19.45 2.40 -21.05
CA SER A 203 -20.24 2.81 -19.87
C SER A 203 -20.10 1.86 -18.68
N LYS A 204 -19.83 0.58 -18.93
CA LYS A 204 -19.58 -0.44 -17.89
C LYS A 204 -18.16 -0.41 -17.32
N LEU A 205 -17.21 0.17 -18.05
CA LEU A 205 -15.78 0.14 -17.69
C LEU A 205 -15.46 0.82 -16.34
N PRO A 206 -16.00 2.03 -16.01
CA PRO A 206 -15.70 2.70 -14.74
C PRO A 206 -16.13 1.88 -13.52
N GLY A 207 -17.32 1.26 -13.58
CA GLY A 207 -17.84 0.47 -12.46
C GLY A 207 -16.99 -0.77 -12.19
N LEU A 208 -16.57 -1.49 -13.23
CA LEU A 208 -15.66 -2.63 -13.09
C LEU A 208 -14.29 -2.24 -12.55
N VAL A 209 -13.78 -1.08 -12.96
CA VAL A 209 -12.48 -0.58 -12.48
C VAL A 209 -12.57 -0.23 -11.00
N GLU A 210 -13.58 0.53 -10.56
CA GLU A 210 -13.72 0.90 -9.15
C GLU A 210 -13.93 -0.32 -8.24
N GLU A 211 -14.65 -1.35 -8.71
CA GLU A 211 -14.75 -2.61 -7.98
C GLU A 211 -13.40 -3.35 -7.91
N ALA A 212 -12.65 -3.37 -9.00
CA ALA A 212 -11.34 -4.00 -9.04
C ALA A 212 -10.27 -3.27 -8.20
N LEU A 213 -10.44 -1.97 -7.93
CA LEU A 213 -9.55 -1.19 -7.06
C LEU A 213 -9.74 -1.52 -5.56
N LYS A 214 -10.91 -2.01 -5.17
CA LYS A 214 -11.19 -2.43 -3.79
C LYS A 214 -10.62 -3.82 -3.47
N ALA A 215 -10.44 -4.65 -4.50
CA ALA A 215 -9.91 -6.00 -4.33
C ALA A 215 -8.48 -6.01 -3.74
N GLU A 216 -8.21 -7.03 -2.93
CA GLU A 216 -6.87 -7.30 -2.38
C GLU A 216 -5.90 -7.72 -3.51
N ASN A 217 -6.39 -8.57 -4.41
CA ASN A 217 -5.65 -9.03 -5.58
C ASN A 217 -5.99 -8.22 -6.84
N ILE A 218 -5.26 -7.13 -7.04
CA ILE A 218 -5.55 -6.17 -8.11
C ILE A 218 -5.17 -6.69 -9.52
N LYS A 219 -4.47 -7.83 -9.65
CA LYS A 219 -4.15 -8.37 -10.99
C LYS A 219 -5.33 -9.17 -11.58
N SER A 220 -5.87 -10.12 -10.82
CA SER A 220 -6.99 -10.96 -11.22
C SER A 220 -8.28 -10.15 -11.34
N ALA A 221 -8.50 -9.19 -10.42
CA ALA A 221 -9.69 -8.35 -10.45
C ALA A 221 -9.84 -7.51 -11.75
N PHE A 222 -8.73 -7.24 -12.44
CA PHE A 222 -8.71 -6.46 -13.68
C PHE A 222 -8.84 -7.30 -14.96
N GLU A 223 -8.95 -8.63 -14.88
CA GLU A 223 -9.09 -9.48 -16.07
C GLU A 223 -10.37 -9.18 -16.85
N ASN A 224 -11.50 -9.05 -16.13
CA ASN A 224 -12.78 -8.68 -16.73
C ASN A 224 -12.73 -7.30 -17.41
N ALA A 225 -12.08 -6.32 -16.76
CA ALA A 225 -11.89 -4.98 -17.33
C ALA A 225 -11.02 -5.03 -18.59
N ARG A 226 -9.96 -5.84 -18.61
CA ARG A 226 -9.10 -6.03 -19.80
C ARG A 226 -9.85 -6.67 -20.96
N GLN A 227 -10.65 -7.70 -20.68
CA GLN A 227 -11.49 -8.34 -21.69
C GLN A 227 -12.47 -7.34 -22.30
N LEU A 228 -13.13 -6.52 -21.47
CA LEU A 228 -14.05 -5.48 -21.93
C LEU A 228 -13.34 -4.42 -22.79
N ILE A 229 -12.17 -3.97 -22.37
CA ILE A 229 -11.32 -3.04 -23.16
C ILE A 229 -10.97 -3.63 -24.52
N ASN A 230 -10.60 -4.90 -24.58
CA ASN A 230 -10.26 -5.55 -25.85
C ASN A 230 -11.50 -5.75 -26.73
N GLY A 231 -12.64 -6.16 -26.16
CA GLY A 231 -13.91 -6.22 -26.87
C GLY A 231 -14.35 -4.85 -27.42
N THR A 232 -14.12 -3.76 -26.68
CA THR A 232 -14.37 -2.39 -27.17
C THR A 232 -13.48 -2.05 -28.36
N LYS A 233 -12.18 -2.36 -28.30
CA LYS A 233 -11.26 -2.13 -29.43
C LYS A 233 -11.71 -2.90 -30.67
N GLU A 234 -12.09 -4.17 -30.51
CA GLU A 234 -12.58 -5.01 -31.60
C GLU A 234 -13.87 -4.47 -32.20
N SER A 235 -14.80 -4.00 -31.35
CA SER A 235 -16.07 -3.41 -31.79
C SER A 235 -15.86 -2.12 -32.58
N ILE A 236 -14.94 -1.25 -32.14
CA ILE A 236 -14.56 -0.03 -32.87
C ILE A 236 -13.91 -0.37 -34.22
N ARG A 237 -13.01 -1.37 -34.26
CA ARG A 237 -12.38 -1.82 -35.51
C ARG A 237 -13.39 -2.44 -36.47
N ALA A 238 -14.31 -3.25 -35.98
CA ALA A 238 -15.37 -3.86 -36.76
C ALA A 238 -16.33 -2.81 -37.32
N ALA A 239 -16.71 -1.81 -36.51
CA ALA A 239 -17.53 -0.68 -36.96
C ALA A 239 -16.84 0.07 -38.11
N HIS A 240 -15.56 0.41 -37.95
CA HIS A 240 -14.78 1.04 -39.00
C HIS A 240 -14.74 0.20 -40.28
N ALA A 241 -14.49 -1.10 -40.16
CA ALA A 241 -14.47 -2.02 -41.30
C ALA A 241 -15.81 -2.05 -42.05
N SER A 242 -16.95 -2.09 -41.33
CA SER A 242 -18.28 -2.04 -41.95
C SER A 242 -18.54 -0.70 -42.64
N LEU A 243 -18.12 0.44 -42.06
CA LEU A 243 -18.24 1.74 -42.73
C LEU A 243 -17.40 1.80 -44.01
N VAL A 244 -16.20 1.23 -44.01
CA VAL A 244 -15.36 1.14 -45.22
C VAL A 244 -16.04 0.29 -46.30
N LYS A 245 -16.65 -0.85 -45.93
CA LYS A 245 -17.44 -1.66 -46.88
C LYS A 245 -18.62 -0.89 -47.45
N ALA A 246 -19.35 -0.15 -46.61
CA ALA A 246 -20.44 0.71 -47.07
C ALA A 246 -19.94 1.77 -48.08
N ILE A 247 -18.81 2.41 -47.81
CA ILE A 247 -18.21 3.39 -48.73
C ILE A 247 -17.82 2.75 -50.07
N ASN A 248 -17.20 1.57 -50.04
CA ASN A 248 -16.80 0.87 -51.27
C ASN A 248 -18.00 0.55 -52.15
N ASN A 249 -19.14 0.15 -51.56
CA ASN A 249 -20.38 -0.12 -52.28
C ASN A 249 -21.11 1.16 -52.75
N LEU A 250 -20.67 2.36 -52.32
CA LEU A 250 -21.23 3.64 -52.77
C LEU A 250 -20.30 4.39 -53.73
N LYS A 251 -19.17 3.78 -54.10
CA LYS A 251 -18.16 4.41 -54.96
C LYS A 251 -18.74 4.57 -56.38
N PRO A 252 -18.70 5.79 -56.96
CA PRO A 252 -19.19 6.01 -58.32
C PRO A 252 -18.40 5.13 -59.31
N GLY A 253 -19.13 4.35 -60.11
CA GLY A 253 -18.58 3.36 -61.04
C GLY A 253 -19.02 1.91 -60.75
N PHE A 254 -19.29 1.55 -59.49
CA PHE A 254 -19.79 0.20 -59.15
C PHE A 254 -21.31 0.05 -59.31
N ASN A 255 -22.09 1.11 -59.09
CA ASN A 255 -23.56 1.05 -59.11
C ASN A 255 -24.22 1.89 -60.21
N LYS A 256 -23.45 2.34 -61.22
CA LYS A 256 -24.07 3.00 -62.37
C LYS A 256 -24.73 1.89 -63.20
N PRO A 257 -26.06 1.92 -63.44
CA PRO A 257 -26.62 1.00 -64.42
C PRO A 257 -25.84 1.20 -65.72
N ARG A 258 -25.29 0.11 -66.25
CA ARG A 258 -24.70 0.09 -67.58
C ARG A 258 -25.77 0.68 -68.49
N ALA A 259 -25.47 1.80 -69.15
CA ALA A 259 -26.38 2.40 -70.11
C ALA A 259 -26.86 1.29 -71.04
N THR A 260 -28.16 1.01 -71.02
CA THR A 260 -28.80 0.02 -71.87
C THR A 260 -28.46 0.40 -73.30
N SER A 261 -27.54 -0.32 -73.93
CA SER A 261 -27.33 -0.25 -75.36
C SER A 261 -28.61 -0.80 -75.99
N THR A 262 -29.47 0.11 -76.44
CA THR A 262 -30.62 -0.18 -77.30
C THR A 262 -30.10 -1.04 -78.47
N PRO A 263 -30.64 -2.24 -78.71
CA PRO A 263 -30.30 -2.98 -79.92
C PRO A 263 -30.89 -2.21 -81.11
N THR A 264 -30.02 -1.68 -81.97
CA THR A 264 -30.41 -1.15 -83.27
C THR A 264 -30.86 -2.31 -84.15
N THR A 265 -32.18 -2.46 -84.30
CA THR A 265 -32.80 -3.32 -85.31
C THR A 265 -32.59 -2.69 -86.68
N THR A 266 -31.74 -3.30 -87.51
CA THR A 266 -31.58 -2.98 -88.94
C THR A 266 -32.71 -3.67 -89.73
N PRO A 267 -33.52 -2.94 -90.51
CA PRO A 267 -34.46 -3.54 -91.45
C PRO A 267 -33.73 -3.98 -92.74
N GLN A 268 -34.33 -5.00 -93.37
CA GLN A 268 -33.89 -5.85 -94.49
C GLN A 268 -33.09 -5.18 -95.62
#